data_AF-A0A524H8G9-F1
#
_entry.id   AF-A0A524H8G9-F1
#
_cell.length_a   1.000
_cell.length_b   1.000
_cell.length_c   1.000
_cell.angle_alpha   90.00
_cell.angle_beta   90.00
_cell.angle_gamma   90.00
#
_symmetry.space_group_name_H-M   'P 1'
#
loop_
_entity.id
_entity.type
_entity.pdbx_description
1 polymer ?
#
loop_
_entity_poly.entity_id
_entity_poly.type
_entity_poly.pdbx_seq_one_letter_code
_entity_poly.pdbx_strand_id
1 'polypeptide(L)'
;TFTVRSGKLTIKRPQAANAVDEYQIDIDNTFGEAERSTFRGFKEPTLLYGYICALLPSQRTARVQIHTRTLRDERELWARDQIDKILGKFLSRIASAEMLMQAGSLKVKRLSPEKGRDNNKLFVKLADPIIEINNDHFPTAVFQRRIIKVRDPDGAECLALEEDMSLMRLDAINSEKKVTVASIRDEDKLAALDRVLEETNFLGVLEKHRSDTGKSKAEFSIVIKPNFMFAYNQSDRTTYTDPELVGRLVDKIRNAGFTNIAVVEAQSTYGEYFERRSVREMAEYLNYDGAPGYKVVDMTEDATESRNLGPHLGYHPVSTIWRDANFRISFAKNKTHAYAYYTLTLKNIYGALPLANKFKEYHCNRDIYHTAIEYLETFPVHFGLIDAYESADGPFGIFADTCPNLTRTVIGGEDLVAVDWVASTKMGVDPMISQYMRLAVKAFGKPEIKLIGDGSIYRPWLNVPVALTLFTHKGLDANYHFGNLFYNSCAHMDENRFKLKRNPVHIRFLRWISLPVRRTFFKFTNEKPTWYNRMVSRGLNWLGY
;
A
#
# COMPACT_ATOMS: atom_id res chain seq x y z
N THR A 1 18.03 18.25 38.34
CA THR A 1 18.17 16.81 38.63
C THR A 1 17.25 16.46 39.77
N PHE A 2 16.34 15.50 39.58
CA PHE A 2 15.51 14.97 40.66
C PHE A 2 16.13 13.65 41.12
N THR A 3 16.18 13.41 42.43
CA THR A 3 16.72 12.16 43.00
C THR A 3 15.61 11.45 43.73
N VAL A 4 15.18 10.30 43.20
CA VAL A 4 14.19 9.44 43.85
C VAL A 4 14.88 8.66 44.97
N ARG A 5 14.45 8.88 46.22
CA ARG A 5 15.05 8.25 47.42
C ARG A 5 14.31 7.00 47.89
N SER A 6 13.13 6.73 47.36
CA SER A 6 12.32 5.54 47.62
C SER A 6 11.10 5.56 46.70
N GLY A 7 10.46 4.40 46.52
CA GLY A 7 9.20 4.30 45.81
C GLY A 7 8.64 2.89 45.87
N LYS A 8 7.32 2.79 45.79
CA LYS A 8 6.57 1.54 45.81
C LYS A 8 5.60 1.54 44.63
N LEU A 9 5.65 0.52 43.80
CA LEU A 9 4.71 0.26 42.72
C LEU A 9 3.91 -0.99 43.06
N THR A 10 2.60 -0.91 42.90
CA THR A 10 1.70 -2.02 43.18
C THR A 10 0.87 -2.31 41.94
N ILE A 11 1.02 -3.51 41.36
CA ILE A 11 0.27 -3.93 40.18
C ILE A 11 -0.78 -4.94 40.63
N LYS A 12 -2.07 -4.61 40.43
CA LYS A 12 -3.19 -5.53 40.63
C LYS A 12 -3.53 -6.20 39.31
N ARG A 13 -3.38 -7.52 39.21
CA ARG A 13 -3.73 -8.27 37.99
C ARG A 13 -5.20 -8.69 38.03
N PRO A 14 -6.07 -8.21 37.12
CA PRO A 14 -7.50 -8.52 37.18
C PRO A 14 -7.84 -10.01 37.03
N GLN A 15 -6.99 -10.77 36.37
CA GLN A 15 -7.20 -12.19 36.05
C GLN A 15 -6.78 -13.15 37.18
N ALA A 16 -6.11 -12.65 38.23
CA ALA A 16 -5.73 -13.42 39.40
C ALA A 16 -6.31 -12.72 40.63
N ALA A 17 -7.55 -13.06 40.98
CA ALA A 17 -8.24 -12.49 42.13
C ALA A 17 -7.38 -12.69 43.39
N ASN A 18 -6.84 -11.58 43.91
CA ASN A 18 -5.97 -11.43 45.09
C ASN A 18 -4.44 -11.44 44.88
N ALA A 19 -3.92 -11.56 43.65
CA ALA A 19 -2.48 -11.38 43.43
C ALA A 19 -2.13 -9.89 43.28
N VAL A 20 -1.44 -9.36 44.28
CA VAL A 20 -0.88 -8.01 44.28
C VAL A 20 0.62 -8.12 44.19
N ASP A 21 1.19 -7.76 43.03
CA ASP A 21 2.64 -7.68 42.89
C ASP A 21 3.11 -6.34 43.46
N GLU A 22 3.99 -6.39 44.45
CA GLU A 22 4.60 -5.21 45.05
C GLU A 22 6.07 -5.11 44.65
N TYR A 23 6.43 -3.97 44.08
CA TYR A 23 7.80 -3.64 43.67
C TYR A 23 8.27 -2.45 44.49
N GLN A 24 9.48 -2.55 45.05
CA GLN A 24 10.15 -1.43 45.72
C GLN A 24 11.34 -0.97 44.88
N ILE A 25 11.59 0.33 44.90
CA ILE A 25 12.77 0.92 44.24
C ILE A 25 14.00 0.59 45.07
N ASP A 26 14.92 -0.17 44.49
CA ASP A 26 16.28 -0.34 45.00
C ASP A 26 17.15 0.79 44.46
N ILE A 27 17.53 1.74 45.31
CA ILE A 27 18.25 2.96 44.92
C ILE A 27 19.64 2.66 44.36
N ASP A 28 20.28 1.59 44.81
CA ASP A 28 21.63 1.23 44.40
C ASP A 28 21.64 0.61 43.01
N ASN A 29 20.55 -0.09 42.65
CA ASN A 29 20.38 -0.79 41.39
C ASN A 29 19.39 -0.11 40.42
N THR A 30 18.76 1.00 40.82
CA THR A 30 17.82 1.75 39.97
C THR A 30 18.49 2.97 39.36
N PHE A 31 18.47 3.03 38.05
CA PHE A 31 18.92 4.19 37.27
C PHE A 31 17.96 4.36 36.11
N GLY A 32 17.67 5.61 35.76
CA GLY A 32 16.80 5.93 34.65
C GLY A 32 16.95 7.37 34.22
N GLU A 33 16.37 7.68 33.09
CA GLU A 33 16.21 9.06 32.64
C GLU A 33 14.80 9.56 32.96
N ALA A 34 14.68 10.89 33.02
CA ALA A 34 13.39 11.55 33.01
C ALA A 34 13.47 12.69 31.99
N GLU A 35 12.68 12.59 30.93
CA GLU A 35 12.53 13.68 29.98
C GLU A 35 11.50 14.67 30.53
N ARG A 36 11.92 15.92 30.78
CA ARG A 36 11.00 17.02 31.06
C ARG A 36 10.73 17.77 29.76
N SER A 37 9.82 17.23 28.96
CA SER A 37 9.39 17.86 27.71
C SER A 37 8.11 18.67 27.89
N THR A 38 8.09 19.87 27.29
CA THR A 38 6.90 20.73 27.26
C THR A 38 6.36 20.74 25.84
N PHE A 39 5.35 19.92 25.57
CA PHE A 39 4.64 19.95 24.30
C PHE A 39 3.71 21.17 24.29
N ARG A 40 4.14 22.26 23.65
CA ARG A 40 3.27 23.40 23.32
C ARG A 40 2.88 23.29 21.85
N GLY A 41 1.75 22.66 21.57
CA GLY A 41 1.25 22.51 20.21
C GLY A 41 -0.26 22.35 20.15
N PHE A 42 -0.95 23.41 19.77
CA PHE A 42 -2.33 23.37 19.23
C PHE A 42 -2.34 22.90 17.75
N LYS A 43 -1.32 22.14 17.29
CA LYS A 43 -1.07 21.88 15.87
C LYS A 43 -0.55 20.46 15.62
N GLU A 44 -1.00 19.87 14.52
CA GLU A 44 -0.63 18.52 14.03
C GLU A 44 0.90 18.30 14.00
N PRO A 45 1.40 17.13 14.46
CA PRO A 45 2.82 16.81 14.37
C PRO A 45 3.26 16.64 12.91
N THR A 46 4.34 17.33 12.52
CA THR A 46 4.91 17.28 11.16
C THR A 46 6.21 16.46 11.07
N LEU A 47 6.65 15.84 12.17
CA LEU A 47 7.88 15.05 12.27
C LEU A 47 7.61 13.66 12.84
N LEU A 48 8.17 12.63 12.19
CA LEU A 48 8.26 11.28 12.72
C LEU A 48 9.41 11.28 13.74
N TYR A 49 9.04 11.16 15.00
CA TYR A 49 9.97 11.09 16.11
C TYR A 49 10.25 9.62 16.43
N GLY A 50 11.45 9.16 16.12
CA GLY A 50 11.96 7.87 16.61
C GLY A 50 12.96 8.12 17.73
N TYR A 51 12.71 7.55 18.90
CA TYR A 51 13.53 7.71 20.09
C TYR A 51 13.73 6.35 20.73
N ILE A 52 14.97 5.98 21.01
CA ILE A 52 15.27 4.80 21.83
C ILE A 52 16.25 5.22 22.90
N CYS A 53 15.87 5.11 24.17
CA CYS A 53 16.77 5.22 25.30
C CYS A 53 16.94 3.88 25.98
N ALA A 54 18.12 3.29 25.84
CA ALA A 54 18.52 2.08 26.54
C ALA A 54 19.25 2.41 27.84
N LEU A 55 18.89 1.70 28.91
CA LEU A 55 19.44 1.90 30.24
C LEU A 55 20.26 0.67 30.66
N LEU A 56 21.44 0.92 31.23
CA LEU A 56 22.24 -0.09 31.93
C LEU A 56 22.37 0.34 33.39
N PRO A 57 21.46 -0.13 34.28
CA PRO A 57 21.38 0.42 35.62
C PRO A 57 22.63 0.19 36.47
N SER A 58 23.23 -0.99 36.39
CA SER A 58 24.47 -1.34 37.11
C SER A 58 25.66 -0.46 36.74
N GLN A 59 25.70 0.04 35.50
CA GLN A 59 26.75 0.92 35.00
C GLN A 59 26.40 2.40 35.15
N ARG A 60 25.15 2.72 35.54
CA ARG A 60 24.59 4.08 35.55
C ARG A 60 24.81 4.81 34.22
N THR A 61 24.59 4.09 33.12
CA THR A 61 24.72 4.64 31.77
C THR A 61 23.40 4.60 31.03
N ALA A 62 23.12 5.67 30.28
CA ALA A 62 22.01 5.72 29.33
C ALA A 62 22.58 5.95 27.93
N ARG A 63 22.05 5.23 26.94
CA ARG A 63 22.38 5.44 25.53
C ARG A 63 21.10 5.77 24.80
N VAL A 64 21.04 6.99 24.26
CA VAL A 64 19.89 7.52 23.54
C VAL A 64 20.21 7.59 22.07
N GLN A 65 19.33 7.08 21.22
CA GLN A 65 19.38 7.29 19.77
C GLN A 65 18.09 7.99 19.35
N ILE A 66 18.26 9.20 18.81
CA ILE A 66 17.17 9.97 18.22
C ILE A 66 17.28 9.83 16.70
N HIS A 67 16.19 9.43 16.08
CA HIS A 67 16.00 9.35 14.64
C HIS A 67 14.87 10.31 14.28
N THR A 68 15.24 11.56 13.99
CA THR A 68 14.31 12.52 13.41
C THR A 68 14.10 12.23 11.94
N ARG A 69 12.85 11.97 11.56
CA ARG A 69 12.40 11.84 10.17
C ARG A 69 11.29 12.86 9.91
N THR A 70 11.19 13.37 8.70
CA THR A 70 10.04 14.18 8.30
C THR A 70 8.79 13.29 8.20
N LEU A 71 7.66 13.73 8.77
CA LEU A 71 6.39 12.99 8.74
C LEU A 71 5.65 13.17 7.41
N ARG A 72 5.99 14.23 6.67
CA ARG A 72 5.37 14.61 5.40
C ARG A 72 6.43 14.75 4.31
N ASP A 73 6.30 13.94 3.27
CA ASP A 73 6.71 14.29 1.90
C ASP A 73 5.47 14.46 0.99
N GLU A 74 4.27 14.53 1.57
CA GLU A 74 3.02 14.77 0.84
C GLU A 74 2.77 16.27 0.66
N ARG A 75 3.26 16.79 -0.46
CA ARG A 75 3.27 18.23 -0.83
C ARG A 75 1.91 18.73 -1.34
N GLU A 76 0.81 18.50 -0.62
CA GLU A 76 -0.51 19.02 -1.01
C GLU A 76 -0.71 20.51 -0.69
N LEU A 77 0.19 21.17 0.06
CA LEU A 77 0.05 22.58 0.44
C LEU A 77 1.36 23.37 0.28
N TRP A 78 1.64 23.84 -0.94
CA TRP A 78 2.81 24.67 -1.30
C TRP A 78 3.02 25.90 -0.38
N ALA A 79 1.93 26.47 0.18
CA ALA A 79 2.00 27.58 1.13
C ALA A 79 2.49 27.19 2.54
N ARG A 80 2.34 25.92 2.95
CA ARG A 80 2.84 25.40 4.24
C ARG A 80 4.31 24.97 4.18
N ASP A 81 4.80 24.56 3.00
CA ASP A 81 6.19 24.14 2.75
C ASP A 81 7.26 25.21 3.05
N GLN A 82 6.92 26.50 2.97
CA GLN A 82 7.86 27.58 3.32
C GLN A 82 8.18 27.61 4.81
N ILE A 83 7.23 27.19 5.66
CA ILE A 83 7.43 27.08 7.11
C ILE A 83 8.26 25.83 7.42
N ASP A 84 8.05 24.73 6.69
CA ASP A 84 8.84 23.50 6.84
C ASP A 84 10.28 23.63 6.32
N LYS A 85 10.55 24.51 5.34
CA LYS A 85 11.94 24.88 4.98
C LYS A 85 12.69 25.61 6.09
N ILE A 86 11.98 26.43 6.88
CA ILE A 86 12.54 27.14 8.04
C ILE A 86 12.75 26.16 9.20
N LEU A 87 11.78 25.26 9.43
CA LEU A 87 11.90 24.17 10.41
C LEU A 87 13.03 23.19 10.04
N GLY A 88 13.12 22.80 8.76
CA GLY A 88 14.15 21.92 8.21
C GLY A 88 15.57 22.47 8.32
N LYS A 89 15.75 23.80 8.17
CA LYS A 89 17.04 24.46 8.46
C LYS A 89 17.44 24.36 9.94
N PHE A 90 16.48 24.48 10.86
CA PHE A 90 16.72 24.34 12.30
C PHE A 90 16.95 22.87 12.71
N LEU A 91 16.20 21.94 12.11
CA LEU A 91 16.26 20.48 12.34
C LEU A 91 17.48 19.80 11.72
N SER A 92 18.02 20.33 10.61
CA SER A 92 19.27 19.82 10.00
C SER A 92 20.47 19.84 10.96
N ARG A 93 20.41 20.64 12.04
CA ARG A 93 21.42 20.70 13.10
C ARG A 93 21.25 19.65 14.20
N ILE A 94 20.09 18.98 14.29
CA ILE A 94 19.77 17.91 15.26
C ILE A 94 19.48 16.57 14.54
N ALA A 95 19.65 16.53 13.21
CA ALA A 95 19.39 15.37 12.37
C ALA A 95 20.16 14.13 12.85
N SER A 96 19.40 13.15 13.36
CA SER A 96 19.80 11.89 13.98
C SER A 96 21.05 11.94 14.87
N ALA A 97 20.89 11.70 16.17
CA ALA A 97 21.97 11.79 17.15
C ALA A 97 21.99 10.58 18.08
N GLU A 98 23.19 10.15 18.43
CA GLU A 98 23.45 9.25 19.54
C GLU A 98 23.98 10.06 20.71
N MET A 99 23.42 9.85 21.89
CA MET A 99 23.88 10.44 23.15
C MET A 99 24.25 9.32 24.11
N LEU A 100 25.49 9.33 24.58
CA LEU A 100 25.96 8.43 25.61
C LEU A 100 26.15 9.23 26.91
N MET A 101 25.32 8.90 27.89
CA MET A 101 25.36 9.48 29.23
C MET A 101 26.06 8.51 30.18
N GLN A 102 27.14 8.97 30.81
CA GLN A 102 27.88 8.24 31.84
C GLN A 102 28.19 9.21 32.97
N ALA A 103 28.05 8.80 34.24
CA ALA A 103 28.22 9.64 35.45
C ALA A 103 28.99 10.97 35.26
N GLY A 104 28.25 12.08 35.08
CA GLY A 104 28.80 13.44 34.94
C GLY A 104 29.27 13.86 33.53
N SER A 105 29.14 12.99 32.53
CA SER A 105 29.55 13.23 31.14
C SER A 105 28.44 12.89 30.14
N LEU A 106 28.34 13.69 29.09
CA LEU A 106 27.44 13.51 27.96
C LEU A 106 28.27 13.57 26.68
N LYS A 107 28.33 12.47 25.95
CA LYS A 107 28.95 12.42 24.61
C LYS A 107 27.85 12.41 23.57
N VAL A 108 27.85 13.40 22.67
CA VAL A 108 26.89 13.49 21.57
C VAL A 108 27.62 13.20 20.26
N LYS A 109 27.12 12.23 19.51
CA LYS A 109 27.63 11.84 18.20
C LYS A 109 26.53 11.95 17.17
N ARG A 110 26.84 12.51 16.01
CA ARG A 110 25.88 12.56 14.90
C ARG A 110 25.78 11.18 14.25
N LEU A 111 24.56 10.69 14.09
CA LEU A 111 24.26 9.53 13.28
C LEU A 111 24.08 10.02 11.84
N SER A 112 25.01 9.68 10.95
CA SER A 112 25.00 10.14 9.56
C SER A 112 23.70 9.75 8.86
N PRO A 113 23.05 10.66 8.11
CA PRO A 113 21.97 10.28 7.21
C PRO A 113 22.56 9.49 6.02
N GLU A 114 22.08 8.27 5.85
CA GLU A 114 21.87 7.65 4.53
C GLU A 114 23.05 7.14 3.68
N LYS A 115 24.30 7.07 4.16
CA LYS A 115 25.36 6.35 3.42
C LYS A 115 25.98 5.19 4.20
N GLY A 116 25.56 3.98 3.83
CA GLY A 116 26.12 2.70 4.30
C GLY A 116 25.55 2.29 5.65
N ARG A 117 24.67 1.26 5.64
CA ARG A 117 24.21 0.59 6.86
C ARG A 117 25.38 -0.16 7.51
N ASP A 118 26.17 0.53 8.31
CA ASP A 118 26.92 -0.11 9.39
C ASP A 118 25.89 -0.45 10.48
N ASN A 119 25.22 -1.60 10.36
CA ASN A 119 24.23 -2.07 11.33
C ASN A 119 24.81 -2.17 12.76
N ASN A 120 26.14 -2.23 12.90
CA ASN A 120 26.85 -2.32 14.18
C ASN A 120 26.78 -1.04 15.03
N LYS A 121 26.11 0.02 14.58
CA LYS A 121 26.03 1.31 15.31
C LYS A 121 24.62 1.66 15.79
N LEU A 122 23.62 0.81 15.57
CA LEU A 122 22.23 1.04 15.94
C LEU A 122 21.75 0.00 16.95
N PHE A 123 20.73 0.35 17.73
CA PHE A 123 20.03 -0.65 18.53
C PHE A 123 19.37 -1.72 17.65
N VAL A 124 19.50 -2.98 18.05
CA VAL A 124 18.80 -4.10 17.43
C VAL A 124 17.68 -4.56 18.37
N LYS A 125 16.43 -4.49 17.92
CA LYS A 125 15.29 -5.00 18.70
C LYS A 125 15.35 -6.53 18.74
N LEU A 126 15.19 -7.11 19.93
CA LEU A 126 15.36 -8.55 20.16
C LEU A 126 14.06 -9.32 20.26
N ALA A 127 12.95 -8.65 20.58
CA ALA A 127 11.64 -9.26 20.77
C ALA A 127 10.52 -8.22 20.60
N ASP A 128 9.28 -8.69 20.67
CA ASP A 128 8.10 -7.83 20.76
C ASP A 128 8.16 -6.93 22.00
N PRO A 129 7.47 -5.77 21.98
CA PRO A 129 7.38 -4.89 23.13
C PRO A 129 6.83 -5.61 24.36
N ILE A 130 7.45 -5.38 25.52
CA ILE A 130 6.98 -5.91 26.81
C ILE A 130 5.69 -5.16 27.22
N ILE A 131 5.67 -3.86 26.97
CA ILE A 131 4.53 -2.97 27.20
C ILE A 131 4.49 -1.98 26.03
N GLU A 132 3.30 -1.74 25.48
CA GLU A 132 3.05 -0.72 24.48
C GLU A 132 1.84 0.13 24.90
N ILE A 133 2.00 1.45 24.84
CA ILE A 133 0.94 2.43 25.06
C ILE A 133 0.78 3.21 23.77
N ASN A 134 -0.39 3.08 23.15
CA ASN A 134 -0.75 3.77 21.92
C ASN A 134 -1.60 5.01 22.25
N ASN A 135 -1.08 6.19 21.90
CA ASN A 135 -1.83 7.44 21.96
C ASN A 135 -2.34 7.77 20.55
N ASP A 136 -3.58 7.39 20.29
CA ASP A 136 -4.27 7.43 18.99
C ASP A 136 -5.10 8.71 18.77
N HIS A 137 -5.07 9.65 19.73
CA HIS A 137 -5.82 10.90 19.67
C HIS A 137 -5.37 11.86 18.56
N PHE A 138 -4.22 11.60 17.91
CA PHE A 138 -3.77 12.41 16.79
C PHE A 138 -4.40 11.93 15.47
N PRO A 139 -4.90 12.84 14.63
CA PRO A 139 -5.55 12.45 13.38
C PRO A 139 -4.57 11.80 12.39
N THR A 140 -3.28 12.15 12.46
CA THR A 140 -2.26 11.81 11.45
C THR A 140 -1.40 10.58 11.77
N ALA A 141 -1.36 10.12 13.02
CA ALA A 141 -0.49 9.03 13.46
C ALA A 141 -0.88 8.52 14.84
N VAL A 142 -0.46 7.30 15.18
CA VAL A 142 -0.50 6.78 16.56
C VAL A 142 0.88 7.01 17.18
N PHE A 143 0.93 7.78 18.27
CA PHE A 143 2.17 7.96 19.04
C PHE A 143 2.33 6.79 20.01
N GLN A 144 3.33 5.95 19.77
CA GLN A 144 3.58 4.72 20.49
C GLN A 144 4.68 4.95 21.52
N ARG A 145 4.43 4.53 22.77
CA ARG A 145 5.45 4.44 23.83
C ARG A 145 5.60 2.99 24.24
N ARG A 146 6.81 2.45 24.10
CA ARG A 146 7.09 1.02 24.26
C ARG A 146 8.25 0.77 25.21
N ILE A 147 8.14 -0.28 26.01
CA ILE A 147 9.30 -0.87 26.69
C ILE A 147 9.73 -2.06 25.86
N ILE A 148 10.91 -1.96 25.24
CA ILE A 148 11.45 -2.95 24.32
C ILE A 148 12.75 -3.56 24.86
N LYS A 149 13.04 -4.79 24.46
CA LYS A 149 14.35 -5.40 24.68
C LYS A 149 15.24 -5.13 23.47
N VAL A 150 16.40 -4.53 23.70
CA VAL A 150 17.36 -4.19 22.63
C VAL A 150 18.74 -4.77 22.92
N ARG A 151 19.49 -5.00 21.85
CA ARG A 151 20.94 -5.12 21.88
C ARG A 151 21.54 -3.78 21.50
N ASP A 152 22.38 -3.23 22.36
CA ASP A 152 23.06 -1.97 22.09
C ASP A 152 24.22 -2.16 21.07
N PRO A 153 24.77 -1.06 20.53
CA PRO A 153 25.90 -1.14 19.60
C PRO A 153 27.17 -1.81 20.17
N ASP A 154 27.28 -1.93 21.49
CA ASP A 154 28.40 -2.61 22.16
C ASP A 154 28.10 -4.10 22.41
N GLY A 155 26.92 -4.57 22.01
CA GLY A 155 26.47 -5.96 22.10
C GLY A 155 25.72 -6.32 23.38
N ALA A 156 25.53 -5.38 24.31
CA ALA A 156 24.84 -5.62 25.57
C ALA A 156 23.32 -5.66 25.40
N GLU A 157 22.66 -6.62 26.05
CA GLU A 157 21.19 -6.69 26.07
C GLU A 157 20.63 -5.88 27.22
N CYS A 158 19.69 -4.98 26.93
CA CYS A 158 19.10 -4.09 27.92
C CYS A 158 17.65 -3.74 27.58
N LEU A 159 16.94 -3.19 28.55
CA LEU A 159 15.62 -2.60 28.34
C LEU A 159 15.78 -1.16 27.86
N ALA A 160 14.92 -0.79 26.92
CA ALA A 160 14.86 0.56 26.40
C ALA A 160 13.43 1.09 26.37
N LEU A 161 13.31 2.38 26.66
CA LEU A 161 12.12 3.15 26.32
C LEU A 161 12.21 3.54 24.85
N GLU A 162 11.20 3.16 24.09
CA GLU A 162 11.03 3.61 22.72
C GLU A 162 9.84 4.55 22.61
N GLU A 163 10.05 5.69 21.95
CA GLU A 163 8.96 6.51 21.42
C GLU A 163 9.02 6.47 19.90
N ASP A 164 7.89 6.15 19.28
CA ASP A 164 7.77 6.00 17.84
C ASP A 164 6.41 6.53 17.38
N MET A 165 6.27 6.77 16.09
CA MET A 165 5.02 7.17 15.48
C MET A 165 4.65 6.21 14.36
N SER A 166 3.56 5.47 14.57
CA SER A 166 2.99 4.65 13.51
C SER A 166 2.01 5.48 12.70
N LEU A 167 2.27 5.61 11.39
CA LEU A 167 1.28 6.16 10.46
C LEU A 167 0.14 5.16 10.18
N MET A 168 0.32 3.89 10.57
CA MET A 168 -0.65 2.83 10.34
C MET A 168 -1.67 2.78 11.48
N ARG A 169 -2.72 3.57 11.34
CA ARG A 169 -3.86 3.60 12.27
C ARG A 169 -4.72 2.35 12.09
N LEU A 170 -4.69 1.43 13.06
CA LEU A 170 -5.41 0.15 12.98
C LEU A 170 -6.83 0.21 13.54
N ASP A 171 -7.15 1.23 14.36
CA ASP A 171 -8.44 1.40 15.06
C ASP A 171 -9.61 1.62 14.10
N ALA A 172 -10.83 1.25 14.47
CA ALA A 172 -12.00 1.40 13.60
C ALA A 172 -12.38 2.88 13.34
N ILE A 173 -13.01 3.13 12.19
CA ILE A 173 -13.65 4.41 11.84
C ILE A 173 -15.05 4.10 11.32
N ASN A 174 -16.10 4.57 12.00
CA ASN A 174 -17.50 4.32 11.61
C ASN A 174 -17.82 2.82 11.38
N SER A 175 -17.22 1.93 12.18
CA SER A 175 -17.42 0.48 12.08
C SER A 175 -17.20 -0.16 13.45
N GLU A 176 -17.95 -1.23 13.73
CA GLU A 176 -17.76 -2.07 14.92
C GLU A 176 -17.05 -3.40 14.58
N LYS A 177 -16.78 -3.63 13.29
CA LYS A 177 -16.16 -4.86 12.81
C LYS A 177 -14.69 -4.91 13.21
N LYS A 178 -14.21 -6.11 13.53
CA LYS A 178 -12.79 -6.44 13.64
C LYS A 178 -12.42 -7.44 12.56
N VAL A 179 -11.36 -7.17 11.82
CA VAL A 179 -10.93 -8.00 10.69
C VAL A 179 -9.43 -8.28 10.76
N THR A 180 -9.02 -9.40 10.19
CA THR A 180 -7.59 -9.74 10.06
C THR A 180 -7.08 -9.34 8.69
N VAL A 181 -5.92 -8.67 8.66
CA VAL A 181 -5.17 -8.42 7.42
C VAL A 181 -3.78 -9.01 7.60
N ALA A 182 -3.38 -9.89 6.70
CA ALA A 182 -2.02 -10.43 6.65
C ALA A 182 -1.21 -9.65 5.62
N SER A 183 -0.02 -9.16 6.01
CA SER A 183 0.98 -8.52 5.16
C SER A 183 2.27 -9.31 5.28
N ILE A 184 2.48 -10.28 4.38
CA ILE A 184 3.58 -11.23 4.49
C ILE A 184 4.68 -10.86 3.53
N ARG A 185 5.88 -10.63 4.08
CA ARG A 185 7.12 -10.46 3.32
C ARG A 185 7.89 -11.77 3.28
N ASP A 186 8.24 -12.22 2.07
CA ASP A 186 8.97 -13.48 1.87
C ASP A 186 9.85 -13.43 0.61
N GLU A 187 10.91 -14.25 0.57
CA GLU A 187 11.78 -14.38 -0.62
C GLU A 187 11.13 -15.22 -1.73
N ASP A 188 10.08 -15.98 -1.40
CA ASP A 188 9.25 -16.67 -2.37
C ASP A 188 7.82 -16.09 -2.35
N LYS A 189 7.39 -15.54 -3.50
CA LYS A 189 6.06 -14.97 -3.68
C LYS A 189 4.92 -15.97 -3.43
N LEU A 190 5.13 -17.25 -3.76
CA LEU A 190 4.11 -18.30 -3.57
C LEU A 190 3.99 -18.66 -2.09
N ALA A 191 5.12 -18.74 -1.38
CA ALA A 191 5.12 -18.92 0.08
C ALA A 191 4.48 -17.72 0.80
N ALA A 192 4.74 -16.49 0.35
CA ALA A 192 4.08 -15.29 0.87
C ALA A 192 2.55 -15.38 0.72
N LEU A 193 2.07 -15.73 -0.49
CA LEU A 193 0.63 -15.89 -0.73
C LEU A 193 0.02 -17.00 0.14
N ASP A 194 0.66 -18.17 0.21
CA ASP A 194 0.19 -19.29 1.02
C ASP A 194 0.00 -18.89 2.48
N ARG A 195 0.98 -18.18 3.05
CA ARG A 195 0.91 -17.65 4.43
C ARG A 195 -0.18 -16.61 4.58
N VAL A 196 -0.37 -15.71 3.61
CA VAL A 196 -1.50 -14.76 3.65
C VAL A 196 -2.83 -15.51 3.73
N LEU A 197 -3.04 -16.53 2.91
CA LEU A 197 -4.28 -17.32 2.88
C LEU A 197 -4.50 -18.09 4.20
N GLU A 198 -3.43 -18.61 4.81
CA GLU A 198 -3.49 -19.29 6.10
C GLU A 198 -3.82 -18.33 7.25
N GLU A 199 -3.06 -17.25 7.40
CA GLU A 199 -3.19 -16.28 8.51
C GLU A 199 -4.53 -15.52 8.47
N THR A 200 -5.14 -15.39 7.30
CA THR A 200 -6.46 -14.78 7.12
C THR A 200 -7.61 -15.81 7.15
N ASN A 201 -7.30 -17.08 7.39
CA ASN A 201 -8.27 -18.18 7.35
C ASN A 201 -9.12 -18.19 6.06
N PHE A 202 -8.51 -17.91 4.91
CA PHE A 202 -9.21 -17.71 3.63
C PHE A 202 -10.17 -18.86 3.28
N LEU A 203 -9.75 -20.11 3.49
CA LEU A 203 -10.61 -21.27 3.20
C LEU A 203 -11.81 -21.36 4.15
N GLY A 204 -11.65 -20.97 5.42
CA GLY A 204 -12.75 -20.88 6.37
C GLY A 204 -13.76 -19.79 5.99
N VAL A 205 -13.28 -18.64 5.52
CA VAL A 205 -14.12 -17.57 4.98
C VAL A 205 -14.92 -18.05 3.78
N LEU A 206 -14.24 -18.70 2.83
CA LEU A 206 -14.86 -19.24 1.63
C LEU A 206 -15.94 -20.28 1.96
N GLU A 207 -15.66 -21.20 2.89
CA GLU A 207 -16.60 -22.23 3.32
C GLU A 207 -17.80 -21.66 4.08
N LYS A 208 -17.59 -20.62 4.90
CA LYS A 208 -18.66 -19.87 5.56
C LYS A 208 -19.62 -19.26 4.53
N HIS A 209 -19.09 -18.50 3.57
CA HIS A 209 -19.90 -17.91 2.51
C HIS A 209 -20.62 -18.97 1.66
N ARG A 210 -19.97 -20.11 1.37
CA ARG A 210 -20.64 -21.24 0.70
C ARG A 210 -21.82 -21.75 1.50
N SER A 211 -21.61 -22.01 2.79
CA SER A 211 -22.63 -22.54 3.68
C SER A 211 -23.86 -21.63 3.76
N ASP A 212 -23.65 -20.31 3.80
CA ASP A 212 -24.71 -19.30 3.81
C ASP A 212 -25.59 -19.33 2.54
N THR A 213 -25.06 -19.81 1.41
CA THR A 213 -25.83 -19.96 0.16
C THR A 213 -26.56 -21.30 0.03
N GLY A 214 -26.21 -22.31 0.83
CA GLY A 214 -26.71 -23.68 0.69
C GLY A 214 -26.25 -24.45 -0.56
N LYS A 215 -25.46 -23.84 -1.45
CA LYS A 215 -24.98 -24.47 -2.70
C LYS A 215 -23.87 -25.48 -2.45
N SER A 216 -23.79 -26.52 -3.29
CA SER A 216 -22.63 -27.41 -3.28
C SER A 216 -21.34 -26.67 -3.69
N LYS A 217 -20.16 -27.21 -3.35
CA LYS A 217 -18.87 -26.64 -3.77
C LYS A 217 -18.69 -26.56 -5.29
N ALA A 218 -19.34 -27.46 -6.03
CA ALA A 218 -19.31 -27.49 -7.48
C ALA A 218 -20.18 -26.39 -8.11
N GLU A 219 -21.29 -26.01 -7.47
CA GLU A 219 -22.21 -24.98 -7.94
C GLU A 219 -21.82 -23.57 -7.48
N PHE A 220 -21.11 -23.47 -6.35
CA PHE A 220 -20.69 -22.20 -5.76
C PHE A 220 -19.67 -21.48 -6.65
N SER A 221 -20.08 -20.36 -7.25
CA SER A 221 -19.28 -19.61 -8.22
C SER A 221 -18.30 -18.66 -7.55
N ILE A 222 -17.02 -18.79 -7.89
CA ILE A 222 -15.92 -17.95 -7.39
C ILE A 222 -15.34 -17.16 -8.55
N VAL A 223 -15.29 -15.84 -8.40
CA VAL A 223 -14.79 -14.92 -9.40
C VAL A 223 -13.56 -14.18 -8.87
N ILE A 224 -12.47 -14.23 -9.62
CA ILE A 224 -11.19 -13.58 -9.30
C ILE A 224 -10.96 -12.46 -10.31
N LYS A 225 -10.86 -11.22 -9.83
CA LYS A 225 -10.54 -10.03 -10.63
C LYS A 225 -9.08 -9.64 -10.40
N PRO A 226 -8.12 -10.13 -11.20
CA PRO A 226 -6.77 -9.59 -11.21
C PRO A 226 -6.73 -8.18 -11.81
N ASN A 227 -5.53 -7.59 -11.91
CA ASN A 227 -5.27 -6.37 -12.66
C ASN A 227 -4.36 -6.69 -13.84
N PHE A 228 -4.83 -6.66 -15.09
CA PHE A 228 -3.91 -6.86 -16.24
C PHE A 228 -4.23 -6.07 -17.51
N MET A 229 -5.40 -5.42 -17.58
CA MET A 229 -5.85 -4.78 -18.83
C MET A 229 -5.13 -3.49 -19.21
N PHE A 230 -4.29 -2.95 -18.33
CA PHE A 230 -3.37 -1.83 -18.61
C PHE A 230 -1.91 -2.28 -18.80
N ALA A 231 -1.62 -3.58 -18.80
CA ALA A 231 -0.30 -4.07 -19.18
C ALA A 231 0.02 -3.65 -20.61
N TYR A 232 1.21 -3.09 -20.82
CA TYR A 232 1.69 -2.66 -22.13
C TYR A 232 2.77 -3.58 -22.69
N ASN A 233 3.53 -4.25 -21.81
CA ASN A 233 4.63 -5.13 -22.17
C ASN A 233 4.80 -6.22 -21.10
N GLN A 234 4.91 -7.48 -21.51
CA GLN A 234 5.09 -8.63 -20.61
C GLN A 234 6.42 -8.60 -19.82
N SER A 235 7.42 -7.85 -20.29
CA SER A 235 8.69 -7.67 -19.58
C SER A 235 8.59 -6.70 -18.39
N ASP A 236 7.45 -6.02 -18.23
CA ASP A 236 7.16 -5.14 -17.11
C ASP A 236 6.07 -5.74 -16.22
N ARG A 237 6.46 -6.71 -15.38
CA ARG A 237 5.60 -7.44 -14.43
C ARG A 237 5.00 -6.54 -13.34
N THR A 238 5.36 -5.27 -13.29
CA THR A 238 4.88 -4.34 -12.26
C THR A 238 3.51 -3.75 -12.59
N THR A 239 3.09 -3.85 -13.85
CA THR A 239 1.87 -3.24 -14.35
C THR A 239 0.64 -4.15 -14.23
N TYR A 240 0.85 -5.43 -13.96
CA TYR A 240 -0.20 -6.45 -13.83
C TYR A 240 0.04 -7.40 -12.66
N THR A 241 -1.03 -8.01 -12.15
CA THR A 241 -0.97 -9.07 -11.14
C THR A 241 -0.25 -10.29 -11.71
N ASP A 242 0.64 -10.90 -10.94
CA ASP A 242 1.40 -12.06 -11.42
C ASP A 242 0.47 -13.27 -11.73
N PRO A 243 0.47 -13.82 -12.96
CA PRO A 243 -0.35 -15.00 -13.30
C PRO A 243 -0.02 -16.23 -12.45
N GLU A 244 1.22 -16.38 -11.97
CA GLU A 244 1.61 -17.50 -11.10
C GLU A 244 0.95 -17.39 -9.71
N LEU A 245 0.78 -16.17 -9.19
CA LEU A 245 0.05 -15.94 -7.93
C LEU A 245 -1.44 -16.25 -8.09
N VAL A 246 -2.02 -15.88 -9.23
CA VAL A 246 -3.42 -16.22 -9.56
C VAL A 246 -3.58 -17.73 -9.70
N GLY A 247 -2.68 -18.41 -10.41
CA GLY A 247 -2.66 -19.86 -10.52
C GLY A 247 -2.57 -20.54 -9.16
N ARG A 248 -1.66 -20.09 -8.30
CA ARG A 248 -1.51 -20.63 -6.94
C ARG A 248 -2.78 -20.45 -6.09
N LEU A 249 -3.45 -19.31 -6.19
CA LEU A 249 -4.73 -19.08 -5.52
C LEU A 249 -5.80 -20.07 -6.03
N VAL A 250 -5.89 -20.25 -7.34
CA VAL A 250 -6.83 -21.21 -7.95
C VAL A 250 -6.53 -22.64 -7.48
N ASP A 251 -5.28 -23.06 -7.44
CA ASP A 251 -4.89 -24.39 -6.95
C ASP A 251 -5.37 -24.62 -5.51
N LYS A 252 -5.20 -23.64 -4.61
CA LYS A 252 -5.68 -23.73 -3.22
C LYS A 252 -7.20 -23.87 -3.14
N ILE A 253 -7.93 -23.09 -3.95
CA ILE A 253 -9.40 -23.14 -4.02
C ILE A 253 -9.87 -24.51 -4.54
N ARG A 254 -9.23 -25.03 -5.60
CA ARG A 254 -9.56 -26.34 -6.19
C ARG A 254 -9.24 -27.50 -5.27
N ASN A 255 -8.10 -27.45 -4.57
CA ASN A 255 -7.72 -28.46 -3.57
C ASN A 255 -8.72 -28.51 -2.40
N ALA A 256 -9.42 -27.40 -2.12
CA ALA A 256 -10.52 -27.36 -1.16
C ALA A 256 -11.87 -27.89 -1.72
N GLY A 257 -11.91 -28.29 -3.00
CA GLY A 257 -13.05 -28.92 -3.67
C GLY A 257 -13.94 -27.99 -4.49
N PHE A 258 -13.60 -26.70 -4.61
CA PHE A 258 -14.37 -25.76 -5.42
C PHE A 258 -13.92 -25.79 -6.89
N THR A 259 -14.85 -25.92 -7.82
CA THR A 259 -14.52 -26.13 -9.25
C THR A 259 -15.06 -25.06 -10.18
N ASN A 260 -16.06 -24.28 -9.74
CA ASN A 260 -16.66 -23.22 -10.55
C ASN A 260 -15.91 -21.89 -10.35
N ILE A 261 -14.75 -21.77 -11.01
CA ILE A 261 -13.84 -20.63 -10.84
C ILE A 261 -13.67 -19.90 -12.17
N ALA A 262 -13.78 -18.56 -12.13
CA ALA A 262 -13.50 -17.70 -13.26
C ALA A 262 -12.50 -16.59 -12.90
N VAL A 263 -11.56 -16.33 -13.80
CA VAL A 263 -10.72 -15.13 -13.81
C VAL A 263 -11.34 -14.15 -14.78
N VAL A 264 -11.63 -12.94 -14.30
CA VAL A 264 -12.41 -11.96 -15.05
C VAL A 264 -11.66 -10.65 -15.17
N GLU A 265 -11.85 -9.97 -16.29
CA GLU A 265 -11.38 -8.60 -16.52
C GLU A 265 -12.36 -7.90 -17.47
N ALA A 266 -12.32 -6.57 -17.54
CA ALA A 266 -13.09 -5.81 -18.52
C ALA A 266 -12.14 -5.05 -19.45
N GLN A 267 -12.55 -4.86 -20.71
CA GLN A 267 -11.74 -4.15 -21.70
C GLN A 267 -11.37 -2.73 -21.23
N SER A 268 -10.22 -2.23 -21.68
CA SER A 268 -9.70 -0.91 -21.28
C SER A 268 -9.63 0.07 -22.45
N THR A 269 -9.41 1.36 -22.15
CA THR A 269 -9.25 2.41 -23.15
C THR A 269 -8.14 2.11 -24.17
N TYR A 270 -7.16 1.27 -23.84
CA TYR A 270 -6.15 0.85 -24.82
C TYR A 270 -6.73 0.11 -26.02
N GLY A 271 -7.89 -0.55 -25.88
CA GLY A 271 -8.62 -1.13 -27.00
C GLY A 271 -9.12 -0.10 -28.02
N GLU A 272 -9.19 1.18 -27.69
CA GLU A 272 -9.55 2.24 -28.65
C GLU A 272 -8.39 2.54 -29.62
N TYR A 273 -7.15 2.35 -29.18
CA TYR A 273 -5.96 2.75 -29.94
C TYR A 273 -5.22 1.57 -30.55
N PHE A 274 -5.20 0.43 -29.86
CA PHE A 274 -4.39 -0.72 -30.22
C PHE A 274 -5.26 -1.94 -30.54
N GLU A 275 -4.82 -2.70 -31.54
CA GLU A 275 -5.34 -4.02 -31.87
C GLU A 275 -4.93 -5.04 -30.80
N ARG A 276 -5.66 -6.16 -30.77
CA ARG A 276 -5.39 -7.31 -29.89
C ARG A 276 -5.46 -7.00 -28.39
N ARG A 277 -6.47 -6.24 -27.98
CA ARG A 277 -6.67 -5.75 -26.61
C ARG A 277 -7.94 -6.30 -25.95
N SER A 278 -8.58 -7.33 -26.52
CA SER A 278 -9.64 -8.04 -25.81
C SER A 278 -9.09 -8.70 -24.55
N VAL A 279 -9.96 -9.03 -23.59
CA VAL A 279 -9.52 -9.68 -22.35
C VAL A 279 -8.86 -11.02 -22.63
N ARG A 280 -9.38 -11.79 -23.60
CA ARG A 280 -8.82 -13.10 -23.98
C ARG A 280 -7.43 -12.99 -24.60
N GLU A 281 -7.22 -12.04 -25.51
CA GLU A 281 -5.91 -11.84 -26.14
C GLU A 281 -4.86 -11.34 -25.15
N MET A 282 -5.26 -10.51 -24.18
CA MET A 282 -4.40 -10.06 -23.09
C MET A 282 -4.07 -11.18 -22.12
N ALA A 283 -5.06 -12.01 -21.78
CA ALA A 283 -4.86 -13.18 -20.94
C ALA A 283 -3.87 -14.16 -21.58
N GLU A 284 -4.02 -14.48 -22.86
CA GLU A 284 -3.07 -15.31 -23.61
C GLU A 284 -1.66 -14.70 -23.59
N TYR A 285 -1.53 -13.41 -23.91
CA TYR A 285 -0.25 -12.72 -23.94
C TYR A 285 0.49 -12.70 -22.59
N LEU A 286 -0.26 -12.66 -21.48
CA LEU A 286 0.30 -12.58 -20.13
C LEU A 286 0.31 -13.94 -19.41
N ASN A 287 0.06 -15.05 -20.10
CA ASN A 287 0.02 -16.42 -19.56
C ASN A 287 -1.07 -16.65 -18.49
N TYR A 288 -2.23 -16.02 -18.65
CA TYR A 288 -3.47 -16.41 -17.97
C TYR A 288 -4.20 -17.49 -18.78
N ASP A 289 -3.55 -18.63 -18.98
CA ASP A 289 -3.98 -19.68 -19.91
C ASP A 289 -5.12 -20.58 -19.39
N GLY A 290 -5.50 -20.46 -18.11
CA GLY A 290 -6.53 -21.28 -17.50
C GLY A 290 -6.08 -22.71 -17.16
N ALA A 291 -4.81 -23.06 -17.38
CA ALA A 291 -4.26 -24.37 -17.04
C ALA A 291 -4.48 -24.78 -15.56
N PRO A 292 -4.44 -23.86 -14.58
CA PRO A 292 -4.81 -24.14 -13.19
C PRO A 292 -6.29 -24.52 -12.97
N GLY A 293 -7.13 -24.54 -14.01
CA GLY A 293 -8.52 -25.00 -13.93
C GLY A 293 -9.53 -23.89 -13.63
N TYR A 294 -9.39 -22.74 -14.31
CA TYR A 294 -10.35 -21.63 -14.29
C TYR A 294 -10.71 -21.19 -15.71
N LYS A 295 -11.82 -20.47 -15.86
CA LYS A 295 -12.22 -19.85 -17.14
C LYS A 295 -11.79 -18.38 -17.18
N VAL A 296 -11.26 -17.90 -18.30
CA VAL A 296 -11.09 -16.47 -18.55
C VAL A 296 -12.37 -15.90 -19.17
N VAL A 297 -12.94 -14.86 -18.57
CA VAL A 297 -14.15 -14.20 -19.06
C VAL A 297 -13.92 -12.70 -19.27
N ASP A 298 -14.32 -12.21 -20.45
CA ASP A 298 -14.37 -10.79 -20.77
C ASP A 298 -15.68 -10.20 -20.25
N MET A 299 -15.60 -9.40 -19.18
CA MET A 299 -16.76 -8.77 -18.56
C MET A 299 -17.41 -7.68 -19.43
N THR A 300 -16.68 -7.17 -20.44
CA THR A 300 -17.26 -6.25 -21.43
C THR A 300 -18.19 -7.01 -22.39
N GLU A 301 -17.81 -8.22 -22.80
CA GLU A 301 -18.61 -9.05 -23.71
C GLU A 301 -19.73 -9.82 -22.97
N ASP A 302 -19.50 -10.20 -21.71
CA ASP A 302 -20.47 -10.90 -20.85
C ASP A 302 -21.57 -9.97 -20.28
N ALA A 303 -21.44 -8.66 -20.50
CA ALA A 303 -22.37 -7.64 -20.06
C ALA A 303 -23.58 -7.51 -21.00
N THR A 304 -24.50 -8.46 -20.90
CA THR A 304 -25.69 -8.55 -21.77
C THR A 304 -26.90 -7.78 -21.26
N GLU A 305 -26.89 -7.36 -20.00
CA GLU A 305 -27.99 -6.63 -19.36
C GLU A 305 -27.50 -5.37 -18.66
N SER A 306 -28.38 -4.38 -18.56
CA SER A 306 -28.12 -3.13 -17.85
C SER A 306 -29.04 -2.98 -16.65
N ARG A 307 -28.51 -2.40 -15.57
CA ARG A 307 -29.24 -2.10 -14.33
C ARG A 307 -28.96 -0.68 -13.88
N ASN A 308 -29.87 -0.07 -13.13
CA ASN A 308 -29.56 1.18 -12.46
C ASN A 308 -28.71 0.88 -11.22
N LEU A 309 -27.48 1.40 -11.20
CA LEU A 309 -26.48 1.10 -10.16
C LEU A 309 -26.14 2.30 -9.28
N GLY A 310 -27.00 3.32 -9.23
CA GLY A 310 -26.78 4.51 -8.42
C GLY A 310 -26.71 5.79 -9.26
N PRO A 311 -26.57 6.95 -8.59
CA PRO A 311 -26.64 8.24 -9.27
C PRO A 311 -25.49 8.50 -10.27
N HIS A 312 -24.30 7.93 -10.07
CA HIS A 312 -23.15 8.18 -10.94
C HIS A 312 -23.04 7.16 -12.08
N LEU A 313 -23.20 5.87 -11.78
CA LEU A 313 -23.26 4.82 -12.81
C LEU A 313 -24.52 4.95 -13.67
N GLY A 314 -25.66 5.26 -13.06
CA GLY A 314 -26.96 5.27 -13.70
C GLY A 314 -27.33 3.90 -14.27
N TYR A 315 -28.04 3.89 -15.39
CA TYR A 315 -28.34 2.65 -16.12
C TYR A 315 -27.07 2.16 -16.84
N HIS A 316 -26.51 1.07 -16.35
CA HIS A 316 -25.16 0.63 -16.68
C HIS A 316 -25.10 -0.88 -16.94
N PRO A 317 -24.34 -1.33 -17.95
CA PRO A 317 -24.20 -2.76 -18.24
C PRO A 317 -23.46 -3.50 -17.13
N VAL A 318 -23.90 -4.73 -16.83
CA VAL A 318 -23.30 -5.58 -15.81
C VAL A 318 -23.00 -6.95 -16.38
N SER A 319 -21.76 -7.41 -16.21
CA SER A 319 -21.37 -8.79 -16.50
C SER A 319 -22.20 -9.77 -15.67
N THR A 320 -22.83 -10.71 -16.34
CA THR A 320 -23.62 -11.79 -15.74
C THR A 320 -22.78 -12.61 -14.77
N ILE A 321 -21.54 -12.98 -15.13
CA ILE A 321 -20.68 -13.79 -14.28
C ILE A 321 -20.29 -13.03 -13.00
N TRP A 322 -20.08 -11.71 -13.07
CA TRP A 322 -19.80 -10.91 -11.89
C TRP A 322 -21.04 -10.72 -11.02
N ARG A 323 -22.19 -10.40 -11.63
CA ARG A 323 -23.46 -10.21 -10.92
C ARG A 323 -23.86 -11.43 -10.11
N ASP A 324 -23.74 -12.62 -10.71
CA ASP A 324 -24.28 -13.87 -10.15
C ASP A 324 -23.24 -14.65 -9.32
N ALA A 325 -22.00 -14.13 -9.23
CA ALA A 325 -20.93 -14.70 -8.41
C ALA A 325 -21.35 -14.85 -6.94
N ASN A 326 -21.06 -16.00 -6.34
CA ASN A 326 -21.30 -16.25 -4.92
C ASN A 326 -20.13 -15.79 -4.05
N PHE A 327 -18.92 -15.74 -4.62
CA PHE A 327 -17.75 -15.19 -3.98
C PHE A 327 -16.91 -14.40 -4.98
N ARG A 328 -16.38 -13.25 -4.56
CA ARG A 328 -15.66 -12.31 -5.41
C ARG A 328 -14.36 -11.93 -4.72
N ILE A 329 -13.25 -12.02 -5.47
CA ILE A 329 -11.91 -11.73 -5.00
C ILE A 329 -11.33 -10.60 -5.86
N SER A 330 -10.86 -9.52 -5.25
CA SER A 330 -10.06 -8.49 -5.93
C SER A 330 -8.58 -8.80 -5.71
N PHE A 331 -7.85 -9.18 -6.76
CA PHE A 331 -6.42 -9.47 -6.69
C PHE A 331 -5.62 -8.36 -7.39
N ALA A 332 -5.43 -7.26 -6.70
CA ALA A 332 -4.81 -6.06 -7.25
C ALA A 332 -3.28 -6.16 -7.35
N LYS A 333 -2.71 -5.24 -8.13
CA LYS A 333 -1.27 -4.99 -8.22
C LYS A 333 -0.91 -3.76 -7.38
N ASN A 334 0.16 -3.83 -6.60
CA ASN A 334 0.65 -2.73 -5.77
C ASN A 334 1.33 -1.65 -6.61
N LYS A 335 0.63 -0.55 -6.88
CA LYS A 335 1.20 0.54 -7.67
C LYS A 335 0.67 1.93 -7.31
N THR A 336 1.47 2.95 -7.60
CA THR A 336 1.02 4.34 -7.57
C THR A 336 0.03 4.64 -8.70
N HIS A 337 -0.75 5.70 -8.55
CA HIS A 337 -1.74 6.09 -9.55
C HIS A 337 -1.93 7.60 -9.64
N ALA A 338 -1.70 8.17 -10.82
CA ALA A 338 -1.68 9.63 -11.03
C ALA A 338 -2.95 10.36 -10.53
N TYR A 339 -4.13 9.74 -10.62
CA TYR A 339 -5.38 10.36 -10.16
C TYR A 339 -5.66 10.18 -8.67
N ALA A 340 -5.24 9.04 -8.10
CA ALA A 340 -5.75 8.52 -6.83
C ALA A 340 -4.63 8.28 -5.81
N TYR A 341 -3.42 8.75 -6.12
CA TYR A 341 -2.14 8.52 -5.45
C TYR A 341 -1.65 7.07 -5.48
N TYR A 342 -2.54 6.12 -5.23
CA TYR A 342 -2.30 4.69 -5.33
C TYR A 342 -3.48 3.96 -5.97
N THR A 343 -3.24 2.72 -6.39
CA THR A 343 -4.29 1.80 -6.85
C THR A 343 -4.04 0.42 -6.27
N LEU A 344 -5.08 -0.11 -5.63
CA LEU A 344 -5.05 -1.37 -4.88
C LEU A 344 -6.39 -2.08 -5.09
N THR A 345 -6.95 -2.75 -4.09
CA THR A 345 -8.13 -3.63 -4.24
C THR A 345 -9.42 -2.88 -4.55
N LEU A 346 -9.66 -1.71 -3.94
CA LEU A 346 -10.86 -0.89 -4.18
C LEU A 346 -10.86 -0.37 -5.62
N LYS A 347 -9.76 0.27 -6.02
CA LYS A 347 -9.63 0.81 -7.38
C LYS A 347 -9.53 -0.30 -8.44
N ASN A 348 -9.10 -1.50 -8.10
CA ASN A 348 -9.11 -2.60 -9.07
C ASN A 348 -10.55 -2.94 -9.54
N ILE A 349 -11.58 -2.63 -8.73
CA ILE A 349 -12.99 -2.80 -9.10
C ILE A 349 -13.47 -1.78 -10.12
N TYR A 350 -12.90 -0.57 -10.15
CA TYR A 350 -13.09 0.34 -11.28
C TYR A 350 -12.74 -0.34 -12.62
N GLY A 351 -11.71 -1.20 -12.62
CA GLY A 351 -11.33 -1.98 -13.80
C GLY A 351 -12.36 -3.02 -14.22
N ALA A 352 -13.29 -3.43 -13.35
CA ALA A 352 -14.35 -4.40 -13.66
C ALA A 352 -15.57 -3.78 -14.37
N LEU A 353 -15.71 -2.44 -14.36
CA LEU A 353 -16.86 -1.76 -14.96
C LEU A 353 -16.92 -2.02 -16.48
N PRO A 354 -17.99 -2.58 -17.08
CA PRO A 354 -17.92 -3.17 -18.43
C PRO A 354 -17.60 -2.26 -19.62
N LEU A 355 -17.95 -0.96 -19.63
CA LEU A 355 -17.71 -0.11 -20.80
C LEU A 355 -16.20 0.02 -21.12
N ALA A 356 -15.79 -0.32 -22.34
CA ALA A 356 -14.37 -0.47 -22.71
C ALA A 356 -13.57 0.85 -22.65
N ASN A 357 -14.12 1.94 -23.16
CA ASN A 357 -13.47 3.26 -23.14
C ASN A 357 -13.58 3.91 -21.75
N LYS A 358 -12.79 3.37 -20.80
CA LYS A 358 -12.76 3.79 -19.39
C LYS A 358 -12.58 5.30 -19.20
N PHE A 359 -11.69 5.90 -20.00
CA PHE A 359 -11.43 7.33 -20.00
C PHE A 359 -12.67 8.15 -20.37
N LYS A 360 -13.29 7.90 -21.53
CA LYS A 360 -14.50 8.61 -21.91
C LYS A 360 -15.63 8.39 -20.91
N GLU A 361 -15.90 7.13 -20.59
CA GLU A 361 -17.14 6.73 -19.93
C GLU A 361 -17.12 7.00 -18.43
N TYR A 362 -15.97 6.95 -17.78
CA TYR A 362 -15.89 7.11 -16.32
C TYR A 362 -15.04 8.31 -15.89
N HIS A 363 -13.91 8.59 -16.54
CA HIS A 363 -13.13 9.79 -16.20
C HIS A 363 -13.87 11.07 -16.57
N CYS A 364 -14.35 11.15 -17.82
CA CYS A 364 -15.00 12.38 -18.29
C CYS A 364 -16.49 12.47 -17.91
N ASN A 365 -17.21 11.35 -17.87
CA ASN A 365 -18.69 11.40 -17.85
C ASN A 365 -19.34 11.03 -16.51
N ARG A 366 -18.72 10.17 -15.68
CA ARG A 366 -19.42 9.54 -14.53
C ARG A 366 -18.71 9.65 -13.19
N ASP A 367 -17.53 10.25 -13.12
CA ASP A 367 -16.64 10.24 -11.95
C ASP A 367 -16.12 8.83 -11.59
N ILE A 368 -14.80 8.66 -11.64
CA ILE A 368 -14.17 7.34 -11.42
C ILE A 368 -14.34 6.82 -9.99
N TYR A 369 -14.53 7.70 -9.02
CA TYR A 369 -14.53 7.35 -7.61
C TYR A 369 -15.87 6.81 -7.17
N HIS A 370 -16.94 7.58 -7.38
CA HIS A 370 -18.28 7.17 -6.97
C HIS A 370 -18.73 5.92 -7.74
N THR A 371 -18.42 5.83 -9.04
CA THR A 371 -18.81 4.67 -9.86
C THR A 371 -18.24 3.35 -9.34
N ALA A 372 -17.00 3.31 -8.86
CA ALA A 372 -16.45 2.08 -8.28
C ALA A 372 -17.09 1.72 -6.94
N ILE A 373 -17.42 2.72 -6.12
CA ILE A 373 -18.04 2.52 -4.80
C ILE A 373 -19.49 2.06 -4.95
N GLU A 374 -20.26 2.67 -5.85
CA GLU A 374 -21.62 2.25 -6.21
C GLU A 374 -21.66 0.80 -6.73
N TYR A 375 -20.65 0.43 -7.52
CA TYR A 375 -20.50 -0.96 -7.99
C TYR A 375 -20.18 -1.93 -6.85
N LEU A 376 -19.33 -1.53 -5.89
CA LEU A 376 -19.01 -2.29 -4.68
C LEU A 376 -20.21 -2.44 -3.73
N GLU A 377 -21.03 -1.39 -3.58
CA GLU A 377 -22.27 -1.41 -2.79
C GLU A 377 -23.27 -2.40 -3.38
N THR A 378 -23.38 -2.44 -4.71
CA THR A 378 -24.30 -3.36 -5.39
C THR A 378 -23.75 -4.80 -5.44
N PHE A 379 -22.45 -4.96 -5.65
CA PHE A 379 -21.78 -6.25 -5.80
C PHE A 379 -20.60 -6.37 -4.83
N PRO A 380 -20.85 -6.78 -3.57
CA PRO A 380 -19.82 -6.91 -2.56
C PRO A 380 -18.68 -7.84 -3.01
N VAL A 381 -17.46 -7.42 -2.69
CA VAL A 381 -16.24 -8.21 -2.85
C VAL A 381 -15.85 -8.74 -1.48
N HIS A 382 -15.58 -10.04 -1.43
CA HIS A 382 -15.52 -10.81 -0.18
C HIS A 382 -14.08 -11.03 0.30
N PHE A 383 -13.10 -10.81 -0.57
CA PHE A 383 -11.70 -10.96 -0.23
C PHE A 383 -10.82 -10.06 -1.09
N GLY A 384 -9.89 -9.36 -0.47
CA GLY A 384 -8.87 -8.55 -1.12
C GLY A 384 -7.51 -9.22 -1.05
N LEU A 385 -6.80 -9.22 -2.17
CA LEU A 385 -5.39 -9.63 -2.28
C LEU A 385 -4.62 -8.56 -3.04
N ILE A 386 -3.38 -8.31 -2.64
CA ILE A 386 -2.47 -7.39 -3.30
C ILE A 386 -1.18 -8.14 -3.60
N ASP A 387 -0.86 -8.27 -4.88
CA ASP A 387 0.47 -8.58 -5.36
C ASP A 387 1.35 -7.35 -5.18
N ALA A 388 2.14 -7.34 -4.11
CA ALA A 388 3.19 -6.37 -3.83
C ALA A 388 4.57 -7.05 -3.86
N TYR A 389 4.75 -8.09 -4.69
CA TYR A 389 6.05 -8.77 -4.71
C TYR A 389 7.07 -7.91 -5.46
N GLU A 390 6.69 -7.47 -6.65
CA GLU A 390 7.34 -6.42 -7.43
C GLU A 390 6.32 -5.28 -7.63
N SER A 391 6.66 -4.08 -7.18
CA SER A 391 5.75 -2.93 -7.14
C SER A 391 6.20 -1.82 -8.08
N ALA A 392 5.24 -1.08 -8.64
CA ALA A 392 5.51 0.09 -9.46
C ALA A 392 5.23 1.37 -8.67
N ASP A 393 6.25 2.20 -8.46
CA ASP A 393 6.10 3.46 -7.74
C ASP A 393 6.27 4.68 -8.67
N GLY A 394 6.14 5.88 -8.11
CA GLY A 394 6.41 7.11 -8.82
C GLY A 394 5.29 7.66 -9.70
N PRO A 395 5.61 8.64 -10.55
CA PRO A 395 4.60 9.36 -11.33
C PRO A 395 3.86 8.49 -12.35
N PHE A 396 4.47 7.41 -12.83
CA PHE A 396 3.93 6.56 -13.89
C PHE A 396 3.70 5.11 -13.47
N GLY A 397 3.73 4.78 -12.18
CA GLY A 397 3.59 3.39 -11.71
C GLY A 397 2.28 2.70 -12.15
N ILE A 398 1.24 3.46 -12.49
CA ILE A 398 0.03 2.95 -13.16
C ILE A 398 0.32 2.30 -14.52
N PHE A 399 1.25 2.87 -15.30
CA PHE A 399 1.49 2.58 -16.71
C PHE A 399 2.78 1.80 -16.95
N ALA A 400 3.84 2.09 -16.22
CA ALA A 400 5.14 1.46 -16.40
C ALA A 400 6.09 1.82 -15.26
N ASP A 401 7.01 0.90 -14.97
CA ASP A 401 8.15 1.17 -14.09
C ASP A 401 9.41 0.51 -14.64
N THR A 402 10.39 1.34 -14.97
CA THR A 402 11.68 0.87 -15.51
C THR A 402 12.68 0.50 -14.42
N CYS A 403 12.43 0.90 -13.17
CA CYS A 403 13.28 0.65 -12.01
C CYS A 403 12.42 0.24 -10.79
N PRO A 404 11.69 -0.88 -10.87
CA PRO A 404 10.67 -1.21 -9.88
C PRO A 404 11.22 -1.57 -8.50
N ASN A 405 10.36 -1.40 -7.49
CA ASN A 405 10.68 -1.78 -6.13
C ASN A 405 10.36 -3.26 -5.89
N LEU A 406 11.39 -4.01 -5.50
CA LEU A 406 11.23 -5.38 -5.03
C LEU A 406 10.82 -5.38 -3.56
N THR A 407 9.53 -5.17 -3.31
CA THR A 407 8.91 -5.08 -1.99
C THR A 407 8.70 -6.46 -1.34
N ARG A 408 8.71 -7.55 -2.13
CA ARG A 408 8.65 -8.95 -1.67
C ARG A 408 7.47 -9.27 -0.76
N THR A 409 6.34 -8.59 -0.96
CA THR A 409 5.19 -8.65 -0.04
C THR A 409 3.94 -9.16 -0.75
N VAL A 410 3.12 -9.95 -0.07
CA VAL A 410 1.72 -10.20 -0.45
C VAL A 410 0.84 -9.76 0.70
N ILE A 411 -0.26 -9.08 0.41
CA ILE A 411 -1.20 -8.58 1.43
C ILE A 411 -2.59 -9.13 1.13
N GLY A 412 -3.33 -9.53 2.16
CA GLY A 412 -4.72 -9.99 1.97
C GLY A 412 -5.57 -9.98 3.23
N GLY A 413 -6.90 -10.04 3.02
CA GLY A 413 -7.91 -10.05 4.07
C GLY A 413 -9.33 -9.95 3.52
N GLU A 414 -10.33 -10.13 4.39
CA GLU A 414 -11.76 -10.18 4.04
C GLU A 414 -12.37 -8.80 3.70
N ASP A 415 -11.70 -7.72 4.10
CA ASP A 415 -12.22 -6.36 3.96
C ASP A 415 -11.29 -5.50 3.09
N LEU A 416 -11.79 -5.03 1.96
CA LEU A 416 -11.02 -4.26 0.98
C LEU A 416 -10.55 -2.91 1.54
N VAL A 417 -11.33 -2.28 2.41
CA VAL A 417 -10.95 -1.01 3.06
C VAL A 417 -9.75 -1.27 3.97
N ALA A 418 -9.80 -2.33 4.78
CA ALA A 418 -8.69 -2.72 5.65
C ALA A 418 -7.43 -3.10 4.88
N VAL A 419 -7.57 -3.91 3.82
CA VAL A 419 -6.45 -4.35 2.97
C VAL A 419 -5.77 -3.15 2.29
N ASP A 420 -6.55 -2.25 1.69
CA ASP A 420 -6.01 -1.04 1.04
C ASP A 420 -5.42 -0.08 2.07
N TRP A 421 -5.96 0.00 3.29
CA TRP A 421 -5.44 0.84 4.36
C TRP A 421 -4.03 0.43 4.79
N VAL A 422 -3.82 -0.88 5.03
CA VAL A 422 -2.50 -1.42 5.37
C VAL A 422 -1.53 -1.18 4.22
N ALA A 423 -1.91 -1.52 2.99
CA ALA A 423 -1.03 -1.42 1.83
C ALA A 423 -0.65 0.02 1.47
N SER A 424 -1.60 0.97 1.46
CA SER A 424 -1.30 2.39 1.22
C SER A 424 -0.45 3.00 2.33
N THR A 425 -0.65 2.60 3.59
CA THR A 425 0.24 3.04 4.66
C THR A 425 1.66 2.49 4.48
N LYS A 426 1.81 1.24 3.98
CA LYS A 426 3.14 0.70 3.62
C LYS A 426 3.79 1.47 2.48
N MET A 427 3.04 2.13 1.61
CA MET A 427 3.59 3.08 0.62
C MET A 427 4.07 4.40 1.26
N GLY A 428 3.86 4.59 2.56
CA GLY A 428 4.14 5.86 3.24
C GLY A 428 3.16 6.96 2.86
N VAL A 429 1.95 6.59 2.43
CA VAL A 429 0.89 7.51 1.99
C VAL A 429 -0.26 7.49 2.99
N ASP A 430 -0.85 8.66 3.28
CA ASP A 430 -2.11 8.71 4.06
C ASP A 430 -3.22 8.00 3.26
N PRO A 431 -3.81 6.89 3.76
CA PRO A 431 -4.90 6.21 3.05
C PRO A 431 -6.04 7.16 2.65
N MET A 432 -6.37 8.16 3.47
CA MET A 432 -7.48 9.08 3.22
C MET A 432 -7.18 10.16 2.16
N ILE A 433 -5.95 10.25 1.66
CA ILE A 433 -5.63 11.13 0.52
C ILE A 433 -6.37 10.69 -0.76
N SER A 434 -6.62 9.38 -0.89
CA SER A 434 -7.37 8.83 -2.01
C SER A 434 -8.87 9.03 -1.85
N GLN A 435 -9.54 9.59 -2.86
CA GLN A 435 -10.99 9.74 -2.84
C GLN A 435 -11.72 8.40 -2.82
N TYR A 436 -11.14 7.33 -3.39
CA TYR A 436 -11.67 5.97 -3.25
C TYR A 436 -11.77 5.56 -1.78
N MET A 437 -10.70 5.76 -1.00
CA MET A 437 -10.68 5.41 0.41
C MET A 437 -11.68 6.25 1.21
N ARG A 438 -11.76 7.57 0.97
CA ARG A 438 -12.73 8.43 1.66
C ARG A 438 -14.16 7.99 1.43
N LEU A 439 -14.53 7.68 0.19
CA LEU A 439 -15.86 7.20 -0.14
C LEU A 439 -16.11 5.79 0.41
N ALA A 440 -15.13 4.89 0.36
CA ALA A 440 -15.25 3.54 0.90
C ALA A 440 -15.43 3.54 2.43
N VAL A 441 -14.66 4.35 3.16
CA VAL A 441 -14.83 4.51 4.62
C VAL A 441 -16.20 5.11 4.95
N LYS A 442 -16.70 6.04 4.12
CA LYS A 442 -18.04 6.59 4.28
C LYS A 442 -19.14 5.54 4.05
N ALA A 443 -19.01 4.71 3.01
CA ALA A 443 -20.01 3.73 2.61
C ALA A 443 -20.00 2.46 3.48
N PHE A 444 -18.81 1.96 3.82
CA PHE A 444 -18.62 0.65 4.45
C PHE A 444 -18.04 0.72 5.87
N GLY A 445 -17.54 1.88 6.29
CA GLY A 445 -16.71 2.03 7.48
C GLY A 445 -15.29 1.50 7.27
N LYS A 446 -14.38 1.84 8.18
CA LYS A 446 -13.09 1.17 8.33
C LYS A 446 -13.14 0.26 9.57
N PRO A 447 -12.98 -1.07 9.45
CA PRO A 447 -12.94 -1.93 10.61
C PRO A 447 -11.67 -1.70 11.46
N GLU A 448 -11.69 -2.20 12.68
CA GLU A 448 -10.47 -2.42 13.47
C GLU A 448 -9.65 -3.53 12.81
N ILE A 449 -8.34 -3.30 12.65
CA ILE A 449 -7.46 -4.18 11.89
C ILE A 449 -6.55 -4.93 12.84
N LYS A 450 -6.68 -6.25 12.89
CA LYS A 450 -5.65 -7.15 13.41
C LYS A 450 -4.63 -7.41 12.30
N LEU A 451 -3.52 -6.69 12.31
CA LEU A 451 -2.43 -6.89 11.37
C LEU A 451 -1.59 -8.12 11.76
N ILE A 452 -1.32 -9.00 10.79
CA ILE A 452 -0.36 -10.10 10.92
C ILE A 452 0.77 -9.88 9.90
N GLY A 453 2.03 -10.02 10.34
CA GLY A 453 3.21 -9.90 9.48
C GLY A 453 3.85 -8.51 9.49
N ASP A 454 4.44 -8.12 8.36
CA ASP A 454 5.27 -6.93 8.22
C ASP A 454 4.44 -5.66 7.94
N GLY A 455 4.35 -4.78 8.93
CA GLY A 455 3.76 -3.44 8.82
C GLY A 455 4.70 -2.32 8.36
N SER A 456 5.98 -2.62 8.06
CA SER A 456 6.96 -1.59 7.74
C SER A 456 6.69 -0.89 6.40
N ILE A 457 7.05 0.39 6.33
CA ILE A 457 6.95 1.20 5.11
C ILE A 457 7.98 0.72 4.08
N TYR A 458 7.58 0.65 2.81
CA TYR A 458 8.44 0.37 1.67
C TYR A 458 9.52 1.43 1.52
N ARG A 459 10.77 1.00 1.36
CA ARG A 459 11.91 1.90 1.17
C ARG A 459 12.89 1.34 0.14
N PRO A 460 13.26 2.14 -0.88
CA PRO A 460 12.68 3.44 -1.24
C PRO A 460 11.21 3.29 -1.71
N TRP A 461 10.44 4.37 -1.66
CA TRP A 461 9.13 4.48 -2.30
C TRP A 461 8.92 5.93 -2.77
N LEU A 462 8.69 6.09 -4.06
CA LEU A 462 8.47 7.33 -4.79
C LEU A 462 6.95 7.55 -4.92
N ASN A 463 6.43 8.69 -4.49
CA ASN A 463 4.99 8.94 -4.56
C ASN A 463 4.59 9.66 -5.85
N VAL A 464 3.29 9.88 -6.05
CA VAL A 464 2.82 10.67 -7.19
C VAL A 464 2.98 12.15 -6.87
N PRO A 465 3.65 12.95 -7.72
CA PRO A 465 3.70 14.39 -7.52
C PRO A 465 2.30 15.02 -7.61
N VAL A 466 1.93 15.88 -6.65
CA VAL A 466 0.62 16.57 -6.64
C VAL A 466 0.36 17.34 -7.94
N ALA A 467 1.38 17.92 -8.56
CA ALA A 467 1.25 18.60 -9.85
C ALA A 467 0.76 17.65 -10.96
N LEU A 468 1.17 16.38 -10.93
CA LEU A 468 0.69 15.37 -11.88
C LEU A 468 -0.77 14.99 -11.59
N THR A 469 -1.14 14.89 -10.32
CA THR A 469 -2.55 14.70 -9.92
C THR A 469 -3.43 15.86 -10.40
N LEU A 470 -2.98 17.11 -10.23
CA LEU A 470 -3.70 18.28 -10.73
C LEU A 470 -3.77 18.31 -12.27
N PHE A 471 -2.67 17.98 -12.96
CA PHE A 471 -2.63 17.94 -14.42
C PHE A 471 -3.56 16.86 -14.99
N THR A 472 -3.64 15.69 -14.35
CA THR A 472 -4.54 14.63 -14.79
C THR A 472 -6.01 15.03 -14.60
N HIS A 473 -6.40 15.53 -13.42
CA HIS A 473 -7.78 15.97 -13.13
C HIS A 473 -8.23 17.21 -13.90
N LYS A 474 -7.39 18.25 -13.97
CA LYS A 474 -7.76 19.57 -14.53
C LYS A 474 -7.26 19.80 -15.95
N GLY A 475 -6.37 18.94 -16.44
CA GLY A 475 -5.83 18.98 -17.80
C GLY A 475 -6.40 17.88 -18.69
N LEU A 476 -6.05 16.62 -18.41
CA LEU A 476 -6.44 15.49 -19.26
C LEU A 476 -7.97 15.27 -19.24
N ASP A 477 -8.58 15.20 -18.07
CA ASP A 477 -10.01 14.85 -17.93
C ASP A 477 -10.94 16.03 -18.28
N ALA A 478 -10.43 17.26 -18.22
CA ALA A 478 -11.20 18.48 -18.50
C ALA A 478 -11.69 18.57 -19.95
N ASN A 479 -11.03 17.87 -20.87
CA ASN A 479 -11.48 17.77 -22.26
C ASN A 479 -11.15 16.39 -22.82
N TYR A 480 -12.21 15.60 -23.05
CA TYR A 480 -12.09 14.25 -23.60
C TYR A 480 -11.21 14.20 -24.86
N HIS A 481 -11.38 15.12 -25.81
CA HIS A 481 -10.63 15.09 -27.06
C HIS A 481 -9.13 15.34 -26.85
N PHE A 482 -8.78 16.29 -25.99
CA PHE A 482 -7.39 16.55 -25.62
C PHE A 482 -6.78 15.37 -24.87
N GLY A 483 -7.44 14.87 -23.82
CA GLY A 483 -6.97 13.73 -23.04
C GLY A 483 -6.82 12.46 -23.90
N ASN A 484 -7.81 12.18 -24.75
CA ASN A 484 -7.78 11.04 -25.68
C ASN A 484 -6.63 11.17 -26.70
N LEU A 485 -6.37 12.38 -27.21
CA LEU A 485 -5.22 12.64 -28.09
C LEU A 485 -3.89 12.42 -27.35
N PHE A 486 -3.80 12.89 -26.10
CA PHE A 486 -2.62 12.70 -25.25
C PHE A 486 -2.36 11.21 -24.99
N TYR A 487 -3.37 10.44 -24.56
CA TYR A 487 -3.23 9.01 -24.34
C TYR A 487 -2.82 8.25 -25.61
N ASN A 488 -3.47 8.53 -26.73
CA ASN A 488 -3.11 7.92 -28.02
C ASN A 488 -1.67 8.25 -28.44
N SER A 489 -1.21 9.48 -28.17
CA SER A 489 0.14 9.92 -28.57
C SER A 489 1.24 9.41 -27.63
N CYS A 490 0.95 9.37 -26.32
CA CYS A 490 1.94 9.08 -25.29
C CYS A 490 1.96 7.61 -24.83
N ALA A 491 0.96 6.79 -25.17
CA ALA A 491 1.00 5.36 -24.85
C ALA A 491 2.08 4.62 -25.66
N HIS A 492 2.84 3.78 -24.97
CA HIS A 492 3.72 2.77 -25.57
C HIS A 492 3.13 1.38 -25.33
N MET A 493 3.45 0.43 -26.21
CA MET A 493 3.01 -0.96 -26.18
C MET A 493 4.11 -1.84 -26.75
N ASP A 494 4.13 -3.11 -26.39
CA ASP A 494 4.95 -4.10 -27.10
C ASP A 494 4.54 -4.18 -28.58
N GLU A 495 5.39 -3.64 -29.44
CA GLU A 495 5.14 -3.47 -30.87
C GLU A 495 5.08 -4.82 -31.62
N ASN A 496 5.62 -5.90 -31.02
CA ASN A 496 5.52 -7.24 -31.59
C ASN A 496 4.10 -7.82 -31.50
N ARG A 497 3.33 -7.41 -30.47
CA ARG A 497 1.98 -7.94 -30.23
C ARG A 497 0.89 -6.93 -30.59
N PHE A 498 1.07 -5.67 -30.22
CA PHE A 498 0.02 -4.64 -30.28
C PHE A 498 0.34 -3.58 -31.34
N LYS A 499 -0.51 -3.49 -32.36
CA LYS A 499 -0.39 -2.50 -33.43
C LYS A 499 -1.43 -1.39 -33.27
N LEU A 500 -1.10 -0.17 -33.70
CA LEU A 500 -2.06 0.93 -33.73
C LEU A 500 -3.15 0.65 -34.76
N LYS A 501 -4.42 0.77 -34.35
CA LYS A 501 -5.59 0.64 -35.23
C LYS A 501 -5.59 1.69 -36.35
N ARG A 502 -5.19 2.92 -36.02
CA ARG A 502 -5.11 4.06 -36.95
C ARG A 502 -3.86 4.89 -36.66
N ASN A 503 -3.11 5.23 -37.71
CA ASN A 503 -1.87 5.98 -37.58
C ASN A 503 -1.78 7.14 -38.61
N PRO A 504 -2.70 8.12 -38.55
CA PRO A 504 -2.69 9.27 -39.45
C PRO A 504 -1.45 10.15 -39.22
N VAL A 505 -1.13 11.01 -40.20
CA VAL A 505 0.10 11.83 -40.21
C VAL A 505 0.30 12.64 -38.92
N HIS A 506 -0.76 13.27 -38.40
CA HIS A 506 -0.67 14.05 -37.16
C HIS A 506 -0.38 13.18 -35.93
N ILE A 507 -0.93 11.97 -35.83
CA ILE A 507 -0.62 11.02 -34.74
C ILE A 507 0.82 10.52 -34.88
N ARG A 508 1.29 10.22 -36.10
CA ARG A 508 2.70 9.85 -36.33
C ARG A 508 3.65 10.93 -35.83
N PHE A 509 3.35 12.19 -36.15
CA PHE A 509 4.14 13.34 -35.72
C PHE A 509 4.14 13.50 -34.18
N LEU A 510 2.98 13.43 -33.53
CA LEU A 510 2.88 13.54 -32.07
C LEU A 510 3.56 12.37 -31.35
N ARG A 511 3.45 11.16 -31.88
CA ARG A 511 4.16 9.98 -31.36
C ARG A 511 5.67 10.12 -31.54
N TRP A 512 6.14 10.71 -32.64
CA TRP A 512 7.56 11.00 -32.83
C TRP A 512 8.07 12.03 -31.81
N ILE A 513 7.35 13.14 -31.60
CA ILE A 513 7.73 14.16 -30.60
C ILE A 513 7.72 13.60 -29.18
N SER A 514 6.76 12.74 -28.84
CA SER A 514 6.67 12.15 -27.49
C SER A 514 7.65 10.99 -27.25
N LEU A 515 8.44 10.59 -28.25
CA LEU A 515 9.35 9.45 -28.14
C LEU A 515 10.35 9.58 -26.99
N PRO A 516 10.97 10.75 -26.70
CA PRO A 516 11.88 10.88 -25.56
C PRO A 516 11.18 10.60 -24.23
N VAL A 517 9.97 11.14 -24.03
CA VAL A 517 9.16 10.91 -22.82
C VAL A 517 8.80 9.43 -22.69
N ARG A 518 8.37 8.79 -23.78
CA ARG A 518 8.03 7.36 -23.77
C ARG A 518 9.23 6.49 -23.44
N ARG A 519 10.42 6.81 -23.98
CA ARG A 519 11.67 6.10 -23.66
C ARG A 519 12.10 6.26 -22.21
N THR A 520 11.74 7.36 -21.54
CA THR A 520 12.03 7.58 -20.12
C THR A 520 11.23 6.64 -19.23
N PHE A 521 9.95 6.42 -19.54
CA PHE A 521 9.02 5.78 -18.60
C PHE A 521 8.63 4.35 -18.97
N PHE A 522 8.70 3.95 -20.24
CA PHE A 522 8.30 2.61 -20.69
C PHE A 522 9.52 1.75 -21.05
N LYS A 523 9.39 0.43 -20.86
CA LYS A 523 10.33 -0.57 -21.40
C LYS A 523 10.01 -0.85 -22.87
N PHE A 524 10.98 -0.61 -23.74
CA PHE A 524 10.87 -0.92 -25.16
C PHE A 524 11.19 -2.40 -25.40
N THR A 525 10.50 -2.99 -26.38
CA THR A 525 10.64 -4.42 -26.70
C THR A 525 12.10 -4.76 -27.00
N ASN A 526 12.61 -5.80 -26.32
CA ASN A 526 14.00 -6.27 -26.40
C ASN A 526 15.08 -5.30 -25.90
N GLU A 527 14.70 -4.22 -25.20
CA GLU A 527 15.64 -3.28 -24.61
C GLU A 527 15.66 -3.38 -23.07
N LYS A 528 16.86 -3.40 -22.47
CA LYS A 528 17.00 -3.22 -21.02
C LYS A 528 16.85 -1.73 -20.67
N PRO A 529 16.34 -1.38 -19.48
CA PRO A 529 16.31 0.02 -19.02
C PRO A 529 17.67 0.68 -19.18
N THR A 530 17.71 1.82 -19.89
CA THR A 530 18.98 2.49 -20.18
C THR A 530 19.55 3.16 -18.93
N TRP A 531 20.83 3.55 -18.97
CA TRP A 531 21.43 4.39 -17.92
C TRP A 531 20.65 5.69 -17.71
N TYR A 532 20.06 6.25 -18.76
CA TYR A 532 19.22 7.46 -18.68
C TYR A 532 17.94 7.21 -17.87
N ASN A 533 17.25 6.08 -18.08
CA ASN A 533 16.08 5.71 -17.27
C ASN A 533 16.43 5.66 -15.78
N ARG A 534 17.54 5.00 -15.46
CA ARG A 534 18.04 4.90 -14.07
C ARG A 534 18.44 6.26 -13.50
N MET A 535 19.03 7.14 -14.31
CA MET A 535 19.37 8.50 -13.90
C MET A 535 18.12 9.34 -13.62
N VAL A 536 17.10 9.28 -14.48
CA VAL A 536 15.85 10.02 -14.26
C VAL A 536 15.12 9.48 -13.03
N SER A 537 14.98 8.16 -12.90
CA SER A 537 14.38 7.55 -11.71
C SER A 537 15.16 7.91 -10.42
N ARG A 538 16.49 7.88 -10.44
CA ARG A 538 17.33 8.34 -9.31
C ARG A 538 17.19 9.84 -9.05
N GLY A 539 17.05 10.65 -10.10
CA GLY A 539 16.86 12.09 -9.99
C GLY A 539 15.50 12.44 -9.38
N LEU A 540 14.43 11.75 -9.79
CA LEU A 540 13.11 11.87 -9.18
C LEU A 540 13.14 11.46 -7.70
N ASN A 541 13.76 10.31 -7.39
CA ASN A 541 13.98 9.86 -6.01
C ASN A 541 14.78 10.87 -5.17
N TRP A 542 15.87 11.43 -5.73
CA TRP A 542 16.71 12.39 -5.02
C TRP A 542 16.01 13.73 -4.76
N LEU A 543 15.10 14.14 -5.64
CA LEU A 543 14.28 15.35 -5.47
C LEU A 543 13.12 15.17 -4.48
N GLY A 544 12.98 13.98 -3.88
CA GLY A 544 11.85 13.63 -3.02
C GLY A 544 10.53 13.75 -3.78
N TYR A 545 10.52 13.31 -5.04
CA TYR A 545 9.27 12.97 -5.70
C TYR A 545 8.82 11.58 -5.32
#